data_AF-U7NLS3-F1
#
_entry.id   AF-U7NLS3-F1
#
_cell.length_a   1.000
_cell.length_b   1.000
_cell.length_c   1.000
_cell.angle_alpha   90.00
_cell.angle_beta   90.00
_cell.angle_gamma   90.00
#
_symmetry.space_group_name_H-M   'P 1'
#
loop_
_entity.id
_entity.type
_entity.pdbx_description
1 polymer ?
#
loop_
_entity_poly.entity_id
_entity_poly.type
_entity_poly.pdbx_seq_one_letter_code
_entity_poly.pdbx_strand_id
1 'polypeptide(L)'
;MKLRVIASVVLSTLMAGAANATPGWHDERQWMPPGLEKAWHDHQGHKGWYKYQGKPSVQVGARPYWLVEDMDDGPLKERLKSCDVRNFQATDFSIGHRGAPLQFPEHTRESYIAAARMGAGILECDVAFTKDRELVCRHAQNDLHTTTNIVTIPELNAKCTQPFVPADPASGTPAKAECRTSDITLAEFKTLEGKMDAYDPMATTPEEYVGGTADWRTDLYASRGTLMTHRESIELFKSLGAKFTPELKTPVVDMPFEGEYSQRDYARQMIQDYIDAGINPKDVWPQSFNLDDVLFWVNEMPRFGEQAVFLDQSPITPDTESLAHMESLKSRGVNILAPALWKMLALDSYGEIEPSEYARNARMAGLDLIAWTVERSGPLANGGGWYYQTVSDAINNDGDVMNVIDVLAREVGVIGVFSDWPATTTYYANCMMNPKGRR
;
A
#
# COMPACT_ATOMS: atom_id res chain seq x y z
N MET A 1 82.11 22.30 9.57
CA MET A 1 82.96 21.08 9.54
C MET A 1 82.54 20.27 8.31
N LYS A 2 83.50 20.04 7.40
CA LYS A 2 83.57 19.09 6.27
C LYS A 2 82.28 18.35 5.84
N LEU A 3 81.75 18.64 4.63
CA LEU A 3 81.88 17.86 3.35
C LEU A 3 80.87 16.69 3.30
N ARG A 4 80.14 16.33 2.22
CA ARG A 4 80.36 16.30 0.75
C ARG A 4 79.10 15.58 0.15
N VAL A 5 78.48 15.87 -1.01
CA VAL A 5 78.82 15.62 -2.45
C VAL A 5 77.46 15.79 -3.20
N ILE A 6 77.27 16.73 -4.15
CA ILE A 6 77.36 16.61 -5.65
C ILE A 6 76.37 15.55 -6.20
N ALA A 7 75.49 15.73 -7.20
CA ALA A 7 75.50 16.48 -8.47
C ALA A 7 74.04 16.57 -9.01
N SER A 8 73.62 17.71 -9.59
CA SER A 8 73.36 17.92 -11.03
C SER A 8 72.04 17.29 -11.54
N VAL A 9 71.13 17.92 -12.29
CA VAL A 9 71.28 18.72 -13.51
C VAL A 9 70.03 19.59 -13.74
N VAL A 10 70.30 20.87 -14.01
CA VAL A 10 69.73 21.83 -14.99
C VAL A 10 68.26 21.76 -15.40
N LEU A 11 67.64 22.89 -15.07
CA LEU A 11 66.42 23.54 -15.54
C LEU A 11 66.48 23.93 -17.03
N SER A 12 65.41 23.71 -17.78
CA SER A 12 65.14 24.46 -19.02
C SER A 12 63.74 25.08 -18.96
N THR A 13 63.76 26.40 -19.04
CA THR A 13 62.70 27.42 -19.03
C THR A 13 61.69 27.29 -20.15
N LEU A 14 60.42 27.68 -19.89
CA LEU A 14 59.81 28.90 -20.46
C LEU A 14 58.40 29.14 -19.92
N MET A 15 58.16 30.40 -19.54
CA MET A 15 56.87 30.94 -19.10
C MET A 15 55.89 31.08 -20.28
N ALA A 16 54.58 30.96 -20.01
CA ALA A 16 53.61 32.04 -20.21
C ALA A 16 52.16 31.57 -19.98
N GLY A 17 51.35 32.45 -19.39
CA GLY A 17 49.97 32.67 -19.81
C GLY A 17 48.89 31.90 -19.05
N ALA A 18 48.33 32.54 -18.02
CA ALA A 18 47.08 32.14 -17.41
C ALA A 18 45.91 32.32 -18.40
N ALA A 19 45.14 31.25 -18.59
CA ALA A 19 43.76 31.28 -19.05
C ALA A 19 42.96 30.28 -18.22
N ASN A 20 41.85 30.74 -17.65
CA ASN A 20 40.94 29.95 -16.82
C ASN A 20 40.42 28.72 -17.57
N ALA A 21 40.58 27.54 -16.98
CA ALA A 21 39.88 26.32 -17.37
C ALA A 21 39.30 25.66 -16.11
N THR A 22 37.98 25.55 -16.09
CA THR A 22 37.17 24.78 -15.12
C THR A 22 37.51 23.28 -15.20
N PRO A 23 37.64 22.55 -14.09
CA PRO A 23 37.83 21.10 -14.13
C PRO A 23 36.54 20.40 -14.57
N GLY A 24 36.68 19.51 -15.56
CA GLY A 24 35.60 18.77 -16.19
C GLY A 24 34.88 17.80 -15.25
N TRP A 25 33.57 17.71 -15.48
CA TRP A 25 32.66 16.76 -14.88
C TRP A 25 32.96 15.35 -15.42
N HIS A 26 33.14 14.40 -14.51
CA HIS A 26 33.14 12.98 -14.86
C HIS A 26 31.69 12.54 -15.11
N ASP A 27 31.50 11.99 -16.31
CA ASP A 27 30.30 11.37 -16.86
C ASP A 27 29.93 10.10 -16.06
N GLU A 28 28.97 10.20 -15.15
CA GLU A 28 28.28 9.07 -14.52
C GLU A 28 27.36 8.43 -15.58
N ARG A 29 27.94 7.55 -16.39
CA ARG A 29 27.16 6.66 -17.25
C ARG A 29 26.38 5.68 -16.38
N GLN A 30 25.10 6.01 -16.26
CA GLN A 30 23.95 5.20 -15.90
C GLN A 30 24.16 3.73 -16.32
N TRP A 31 24.40 2.86 -15.34
CA TRP A 31 24.40 1.42 -15.57
C TRP A 31 22.94 0.96 -15.68
N MET A 32 22.51 0.56 -16.88
CA MET A 32 21.24 -0.11 -17.14
C MET A 32 21.51 -1.61 -17.35
N PRO A 33 20.73 -2.51 -16.71
CA PRO A 33 20.84 -3.95 -16.97
C PRO A 33 20.51 -4.28 -18.44
N PRO A 34 21.23 -5.23 -19.08
CA PRO A 34 20.92 -5.65 -20.44
C PRO A 34 19.52 -6.29 -20.52
N GLY A 35 18.63 -5.76 -21.36
CA GLY A 35 17.26 -6.28 -21.57
C GLY A 35 16.15 -5.24 -21.44
N LEU A 36 16.41 -4.08 -20.82
CA LEU A 36 15.44 -3.00 -20.64
C LEU A 36 15.47 -1.91 -21.73
N GLU A 37 16.44 -1.96 -22.64
CA GLU A 37 16.66 -0.94 -23.68
C GLU A 37 15.45 -0.78 -24.62
N LYS A 38 14.74 -1.89 -24.88
CA LYS A 38 13.62 -1.87 -25.83
C LYS A 38 12.31 -1.39 -25.20
N ALA A 39 12.06 -1.74 -23.94
CA ALA A 39 10.88 -1.27 -23.20
C ALA A 39 10.95 0.25 -22.91
N TRP A 40 12.16 0.76 -22.63
CA TRP A 40 12.36 2.18 -22.35
C TRP A 40 12.21 3.07 -23.60
N HIS A 41 12.64 2.58 -24.77
CA HIS A 41 12.56 3.32 -26.03
C HIS A 41 11.21 3.22 -26.75
N ASP A 42 10.48 2.10 -26.65
CA ASP A 42 9.14 1.96 -27.25
C ASP A 42 8.06 2.81 -26.52
N HIS A 43 8.33 3.30 -25.32
CA HIS A 43 7.42 4.20 -24.59
C HIS A 43 7.38 5.65 -25.12
N GLN A 44 8.21 6.03 -26.09
CA GLN A 44 8.06 7.33 -26.76
C GLN A 44 6.96 7.35 -27.84
N GLY A 45 6.37 6.18 -28.18
CA GLY A 45 5.34 6.05 -29.21
C GLY A 45 3.89 6.27 -28.74
N HIS A 46 3.62 6.22 -27.43
CA HIS A 46 2.26 6.44 -26.91
C HIS A 46 1.98 7.92 -26.68
N LYS A 47 1.14 8.45 -27.57
CA LYS A 47 0.53 9.78 -27.50
C LYS A 47 -0.03 10.05 -26.09
N GLY A 48 0.56 11.01 -25.39
CA GLY A 48 -0.10 11.79 -24.34
C GLY A 48 -0.09 11.17 -22.93
N TRP A 49 1.09 11.03 -22.33
CA TRP A 49 1.21 11.10 -20.87
C TRP A 49 0.68 12.48 -20.44
N TYR A 50 -0.56 12.56 -19.98
CA TYR A 50 -1.04 13.76 -19.31
C TYR A 50 -0.20 13.91 -18.04
N LYS A 51 0.84 14.76 -18.11
CA LYS A 51 1.52 15.28 -16.92
C LYS A 51 0.43 15.94 -16.09
N TYR A 52 0.00 15.28 -15.01
CA TYR A 52 -0.90 15.86 -14.02
C TYR A 52 -0.15 17.04 -13.40
N GLN A 53 -0.40 18.25 -13.90
CA GLN A 53 0.24 19.46 -13.40
C GLN A 53 -0.62 20.03 -12.25
N GLY A 54 -0.28 19.65 -11.02
CA GLY A 54 -0.89 20.16 -9.80
C GLY A 54 -1.54 19.08 -8.94
N LYS A 55 -1.54 19.28 -7.61
CA LYS A 55 -2.25 18.42 -6.66
C LYS A 55 -3.74 18.40 -7.03
N PRO A 56 -4.37 17.22 -7.20
CA PRO A 56 -5.80 17.16 -7.48
C PRO A 56 -6.60 17.86 -6.38
N SER A 57 -7.62 18.63 -6.76
CA SER A 57 -8.61 19.10 -5.79
C SER A 57 -9.27 17.90 -5.13
N VAL A 58 -9.27 17.86 -3.80
CA VAL A 58 -9.91 16.76 -3.05
C VAL A 58 -11.42 16.80 -3.23
N GLN A 59 -12.01 15.64 -3.52
CA GLN A 59 -13.42 15.43 -3.75
C GLN A 59 -13.90 14.24 -2.92
N VAL A 60 -14.65 14.51 -1.85
CA VAL A 60 -15.11 13.46 -0.93
C VAL A 60 -16.37 12.73 -1.41
N GLY A 61 -17.06 13.25 -2.44
CA GLY A 61 -18.26 12.62 -3.00
C GLY A 61 -19.42 12.52 -2.01
N ALA A 62 -20.41 11.67 -2.33
CA ALA A 62 -21.63 11.53 -1.53
C ALA A 62 -21.49 10.56 -0.34
N ARG A 63 -20.58 9.58 -0.42
CA ARG A 63 -20.47 8.48 0.55
C ARG A 63 -20.31 8.95 2.00
N PRO A 64 -19.41 9.90 2.34
CA PRO A 64 -19.27 10.33 3.73
C PRO A 64 -20.53 11.02 4.28
N TYR A 65 -21.26 11.79 3.46
CA TYR A 65 -22.52 12.41 3.88
C TYR A 65 -23.62 11.38 4.07
N TRP A 66 -23.71 10.40 3.17
CA TRP A 66 -24.66 9.30 3.30
C TRP A 66 -24.42 8.50 4.58
N LEU A 67 -23.14 8.21 4.90
CA LEU A 67 -22.75 7.56 6.15
C LEU A 67 -23.18 8.36 7.37
N VAL A 68 -22.94 9.67 7.38
CA VAL A 68 -23.32 10.55 8.50
C VAL A 68 -24.84 10.64 8.68
N GLU A 69 -25.61 10.58 7.60
CA GLU A 69 -27.07 10.53 7.70
C GLU A 69 -27.58 9.20 8.27
N ASP A 70 -26.91 8.10 7.94
CA ASP A 70 -27.23 6.72 8.39
C ASP A 70 -26.86 6.45 9.86
N MET A 71 -25.91 7.21 10.44
CA MET A 71 -25.53 7.09 11.85
C MET A 71 -26.72 7.20 12.81
N ASP A 72 -26.65 6.54 13.95
CA ASP A 72 -27.52 6.82 15.09
C ASP A 72 -27.36 8.27 15.59
N ASP A 73 -28.45 8.84 16.12
CA ASP A 73 -28.45 10.22 16.63
C ASP A 73 -27.52 10.35 17.84
N GLY A 74 -26.56 11.28 17.75
CA GLY A 74 -25.59 11.49 18.81
C GLY A 74 -24.68 12.69 18.57
N PRO A 75 -23.84 13.06 19.57
CA PRO A 75 -22.97 14.22 19.48
C PRO A 75 -22.00 14.18 18.29
N LEU A 76 -21.50 12.98 17.95
CA LEU A 76 -20.62 12.79 16.80
C LEU A 76 -21.35 13.07 15.48
N LYS A 77 -22.56 12.52 15.30
CA LYS A 77 -23.41 12.79 14.12
C LYS A 77 -23.66 14.29 13.97
N GLU A 78 -24.09 14.98 15.03
CA GLU A 78 -24.32 16.43 15.00
C GLU A 78 -23.06 17.22 14.63
N ARG A 79 -21.91 16.79 15.15
CA ARG A 79 -20.63 17.40 14.83
C ARG A 79 -20.22 17.18 13.38
N LEU A 80 -20.41 15.98 12.85
CA LEU A 80 -20.10 15.64 11.46
C LEU A 80 -21.08 16.31 10.49
N LYS A 81 -22.37 16.43 10.84
CA LYS A 81 -23.37 17.17 10.06
C LYS A 81 -23.09 18.66 9.97
N SER A 82 -22.57 19.25 11.04
CA SER A 82 -22.20 20.67 11.09
C SER A 82 -20.86 20.99 10.41
N CYS A 83 -20.23 20.02 9.75
CA CYS A 83 -18.96 20.21 9.06
C CYS A 83 -19.09 21.07 7.79
N ASP A 84 -18.83 22.38 7.89
CA ASP A 84 -18.77 23.32 6.74
C ASP A 84 -17.35 23.40 6.15
N VAL A 85 -16.80 22.26 5.71
CA VAL A 85 -15.51 22.24 5.00
C VAL A 85 -15.73 22.58 3.54
N ARG A 86 -15.44 23.84 3.19
CA ARG A 86 -15.55 24.32 1.80
C ARG A 86 -14.46 23.79 0.88
N ASN A 87 -13.28 23.50 1.43
CA ASN A 87 -12.10 23.06 0.68
C ASN A 87 -11.42 21.91 1.42
N PHE A 88 -11.83 20.68 1.14
CA PHE A 88 -11.18 19.49 1.69
C PHE A 88 -9.69 19.46 1.30
N GLN A 89 -8.86 19.03 2.24
CA GLN A 89 -7.42 18.85 2.03
C GLN A 89 -7.08 17.36 2.12
N ALA A 90 -6.07 16.96 1.35
CA ALA A 90 -5.49 15.63 1.51
C ALA A 90 -4.84 15.54 2.90
N THR A 91 -4.87 14.36 3.49
CA THR A 91 -4.43 14.13 4.86
C THR A 91 -3.72 12.79 4.97
N ASP A 92 -2.58 12.77 5.66
CA ASP A 92 -1.83 11.54 5.90
C ASP A 92 -2.61 10.55 6.79
N PHE A 93 -3.63 11.03 7.53
CA PHE A 93 -4.55 10.18 8.28
C PHE A 93 -5.35 9.25 7.36
N SER A 94 -5.60 9.66 6.11
CA SER A 94 -6.33 8.87 5.13
C SER A 94 -5.33 8.10 4.26
N ILE A 95 -5.37 6.78 4.36
CA ILE A 95 -4.51 5.87 3.60
C ILE A 95 -5.37 5.12 2.58
N GLY A 96 -5.02 5.24 1.30
CA GLY A 96 -5.68 4.50 0.22
C GLY A 96 -5.24 3.05 0.20
N HIS A 97 -6.05 2.16 0.80
CA HIS A 97 -5.81 0.71 0.80
C HIS A 97 -5.96 0.20 -0.62
N ARG A 98 -4.84 -0.15 -1.26
CA ARG A 98 -4.76 -0.55 -2.67
C ARG A 98 -5.39 0.45 -3.66
N GLY A 99 -5.45 1.72 -3.25
CA GLY A 99 -6.20 2.77 -3.93
C GLY A 99 -7.63 2.96 -3.36
N ALA A 100 -8.65 2.84 -4.21
CA ALA A 100 -10.07 2.97 -3.89
C ALA A 100 -10.86 1.71 -4.33
N PRO A 101 -10.53 0.53 -3.78
CA PRO A 101 -10.97 -0.78 -4.27
C PRO A 101 -12.46 -1.08 -4.09
N LEU A 102 -13.22 -0.22 -3.40
CA LEU A 102 -14.68 -0.36 -3.35
C LEU A 102 -15.33 -0.09 -4.73
N GLN A 103 -14.67 0.70 -5.59
CA GLN A 103 -15.19 1.07 -6.92
C GLN A 103 -14.23 0.82 -8.08
N PHE A 104 -12.93 0.67 -7.84
CA PHE A 104 -11.93 0.52 -8.87
C PHE A 104 -11.15 -0.78 -8.66
N PRO A 105 -10.69 -1.48 -9.71
CA PRO A 105 -9.80 -2.62 -9.56
C PRO A 105 -8.58 -2.29 -8.69
N GLU A 106 -8.32 -3.09 -7.66
CA GLU A 106 -7.24 -2.83 -6.69
C GLU A 106 -5.85 -2.78 -7.35
N HIS A 107 -4.95 -1.94 -6.81
CA HIS A 107 -3.59 -1.73 -7.32
C HIS A 107 -3.47 -1.28 -8.78
N THR A 108 -4.54 -0.78 -9.38
CA THR A 108 -4.49 -0.16 -10.71
C THR A 108 -4.20 1.33 -10.62
N ARG A 109 -3.61 1.87 -11.68
CA ARG A 109 -3.39 3.32 -11.83
C ARG A 109 -4.66 4.13 -11.56
N GLU A 110 -5.79 3.65 -12.06
CA GLU A 110 -7.10 4.28 -11.92
C GLU A 110 -7.55 4.33 -10.46
N SER A 111 -7.40 3.22 -9.73
CA SER A 111 -7.70 3.12 -8.31
C SER A 111 -6.85 4.08 -7.47
N TYR A 112 -5.57 4.22 -7.78
CA TYR A 112 -4.69 5.17 -7.09
C TYR A 112 -5.04 6.63 -7.34
N ILE A 113 -5.39 6.98 -8.58
CA ILE A 113 -5.82 8.35 -8.91
C ILE A 113 -7.14 8.66 -8.20
N ALA A 114 -8.06 7.70 -8.13
CA ALA A 114 -9.31 7.86 -7.41
C ALA A 114 -9.06 8.11 -5.92
N ALA A 115 -8.21 7.30 -5.26
CA ALA A 115 -7.86 7.47 -3.86
C ALA A 115 -7.21 8.83 -3.55
N ALA A 116 -6.25 9.27 -4.37
CA ALA A 116 -5.64 10.59 -4.21
C ALA A 116 -6.67 11.72 -4.41
N ARG A 117 -7.60 11.57 -5.37
CA ARG A 117 -8.70 12.52 -5.57
C ARG A 117 -9.68 12.52 -4.40
N MET A 118 -9.86 11.38 -3.73
CA MET A 118 -10.67 11.26 -2.51
C MET A 118 -9.97 11.87 -1.27
N GLY A 119 -8.69 12.21 -1.36
CA GLY A 119 -7.93 12.92 -0.32
C GLY A 119 -6.97 12.05 0.49
N ALA A 120 -6.72 10.81 0.05
CA ALA A 120 -5.67 9.97 0.62
C ALA A 120 -4.32 10.70 0.54
N GLY A 121 -3.70 10.98 1.69
CA GLY A 121 -2.36 11.54 1.78
C GLY A 121 -1.27 10.50 1.61
N ILE A 122 -1.59 9.24 1.90
CA ILE A 122 -0.70 8.09 1.74
C ILE A 122 -1.40 7.07 0.83
N LEU A 123 -0.65 6.45 -0.09
CA LEU A 123 -1.15 5.38 -0.96
C LEU A 123 -0.31 4.11 -0.78
N GLU A 124 -1.00 2.97 -0.81
CA GLU A 124 -0.40 1.65 -0.60
C GLU A 124 -0.05 0.96 -1.92
N CYS A 125 1.12 0.34 -1.97
CA CYS A 125 1.43 -0.68 -2.97
C CYS A 125 1.81 -1.96 -2.22
N ASP A 126 0.96 -2.98 -2.32
CA ASP A 126 1.33 -4.33 -1.93
C ASP A 126 2.32 -4.83 -2.96
N VAL A 127 3.53 -5.17 -2.53
CA VAL A 127 4.62 -5.54 -3.41
C VAL A 127 4.63 -7.04 -3.55
N ALA A 128 4.65 -7.51 -4.80
CA ALA A 128 4.99 -8.87 -5.20
C ALA A 128 6.08 -8.82 -6.28
N PHE A 129 6.65 -9.96 -6.65
CA PHE A 129 7.66 -10.03 -7.72
C PHE A 129 7.24 -10.98 -8.86
N THR A 130 7.67 -10.65 -10.07
CA THR A 130 7.49 -11.44 -11.29
C THR A 130 8.55 -12.54 -11.42
N LYS A 131 8.41 -13.42 -12.40
CA LYS A 131 9.40 -14.49 -12.69
C LYS A 131 10.82 -13.95 -12.90
N ASP A 132 10.93 -12.82 -13.57
CA ASP A 132 12.17 -12.08 -13.82
C ASP A 132 12.56 -11.13 -12.67
N ARG A 133 11.93 -11.28 -11.49
CA ARG A 133 12.25 -10.60 -10.22
C ARG A 133 12.06 -9.08 -10.27
N GLU A 134 11.14 -8.61 -11.12
CA GLU A 134 10.69 -7.22 -11.12
C GLU A 134 9.54 -7.03 -10.14
N LEU A 135 9.51 -5.88 -9.46
CA LEU A 135 8.52 -5.60 -8.42
C LEU A 135 7.24 -5.00 -9.02
N VAL A 136 6.09 -5.51 -8.60
CA VAL A 136 4.75 -5.11 -9.06
C VAL A 136 3.80 -4.87 -7.90
N CYS A 137 2.82 -3.98 -8.10
CA CYS A 137 1.77 -3.73 -7.11
C CYS A 137 0.66 -4.78 -7.23
N ARG A 138 0.60 -5.72 -6.29
CA ARG A 138 -0.34 -6.85 -6.22
C ARG A 138 -0.53 -7.28 -4.76
N HIS A 139 -1.78 -7.51 -4.36
CA HIS A 139 -2.12 -7.84 -2.98
C HIS A 139 -1.49 -9.15 -2.49
N ALA A 140 -1.38 -10.16 -3.35
CA ALA A 140 -0.69 -11.40 -3.02
C ALA A 140 0.01 -11.96 -4.25
N GLN A 141 1.05 -12.78 -4.03
CA GLN A 141 1.76 -13.40 -5.14
C GLN A 141 0.87 -14.33 -5.96
N ASN A 142 -0.22 -14.88 -5.42
CA ASN A 142 -1.14 -15.82 -6.09
C ASN A 142 -2.52 -15.25 -6.43
N ASP A 143 -2.68 -13.93 -6.54
CA ASP A 143 -3.98 -13.28 -6.71
C ASP A 143 -4.37 -12.96 -8.18
N LEU A 144 -3.51 -13.23 -9.16
CA LEU A 144 -3.74 -12.74 -10.53
C LEU A 144 -5.03 -13.29 -11.14
N HIS A 145 -5.43 -14.50 -10.77
CA HIS A 145 -6.62 -15.15 -11.31
C HIS A 145 -7.95 -14.52 -10.85
N THR A 146 -8.01 -13.90 -9.66
CA THR A 146 -9.23 -13.25 -9.16
C THR A 146 -9.27 -11.75 -9.46
N THR A 147 -8.19 -11.18 -9.96
CA THR A 147 -8.01 -9.71 -10.00
C THR A 147 -7.50 -9.20 -11.35
N THR A 148 -7.26 -10.10 -12.30
CA THR A 148 -6.92 -9.75 -13.69
C THR A 148 -7.71 -10.59 -14.67
N ASN A 149 -7.53 -10.32 -15.95
CA ASN A 149 -8.03 -11.14 -17.05
C ASN A 149 -7.10 -12.33 -17.41
N ILE A 150 -6.08 -12.68 -16.61
CA ILE A 150 -5.10 -13.72 -16.99
C ILE A 150 -5.72 -15.07 -17.40
N VAL A 151 -6.83 -15.45 -16.76
CA VAL A 151 -7.54 -16.71 -17.03
C VAL A 151 -8.15 -16.73 -18.44
N THR A 152 -8.50 -15.59 -19.01
CA THR A 152 -9.08 -15.47 -20.37
C THR A 152 -8.02 -15.33 -21.47
N ILE A 153 -6.73 -15.34 -21.12
CA ILE A 153 -5.60 -15.29 -22.05
C ILE A 153 -4.97 -16.69 -22.11
N PRO A 154 -5.29 -17.53 -23.12
CA PRO A 154 -4.93 -18.96 -23.11
C PRO A 154 -3.44 -19.24 -22.88
N GLU A 155 -2.56 -18.46 -23.50
CA GLU A 155 -1.11 -18.60 -23.39
C GLU A 155 -0.56 -18.25 -22.01
N LEU A 156 -1.22 -17.37 -21.25
CA LEU A 156 -0.82 -17.01 -19.89
C LEU A 156 -1.50 -17.90 -18.86
N ASN A 157 -2.78 -18.24 -19.06
CA ASN A 157 -3.49 -19.22 -18.24
C ASN A 157 -2.77 -20.58 -18.21
N ALA A 158 -2.18 -21.00 -19.33
CA ALA A 158 -1.36 -22.22 -19.40
C ALA A 158 -0.07 -22.18 -18.57
N LYS A 159 0.39 -20.99 -18.15
CA LYS A 159 1.58 -20.81 -17.30
C LYS A 159 1.26 -20.75 -15.82
N CYS A 160 -0.01 -20.52 -15.48
CA CYS A 160 -0.45 -20.46 -14.09
C CYS A 160 -0.06 -21.74 -13.35
N THR A 161 0.33 -21.60 -12.08
CA THR A 161 0.59 -22.71 -11.16
C THR A 161 -0.54 -23.74 -11.19
N GLN A 162 -1.79 -23.28 -11.25
CA GLN A 162 -2.96 -24.07 -11.57
C GLN A 162 -3.75 -23.36 -12.68
N PRO A 163 -3.66 -23.83 -13.94
CA PRO A 163 -4.50 -23.33 -15.02
C PRO A 163 -5.98 -23.55 -14.70
N PHE A 164 -6.84 -22.73 -15.32
CA PHE A 164 -8.30 -22.84 -15.13
C PHE A 164 -8.82 -24.26 -15.40
N VAL A 165 -9.57 -24.78 -14.43
CA VAL A 165 -10.39 -25.99 -14.52
C VAL A 165 -11.83 -25.58 -14.26
N PRO A 166 -12.76 -25.89 -15.17
CA PRO A 166 -14.16 -25.52 -15.01
C PRO A 166 -14.80 -26.22 -13.81
N ALA A 167 -15.85 -25.60 -13.27
CA ALA A 167 -16.72 -26.24 -12.31
C ALA A 167 -17.38 -27.48 -12.94
N ASP A 168 -17.75 -28.44 -12.08
CA ASP A 168 -18.61 -29.56 -12.45
C ASP A 168 -19.96 -29.41 -11.73
N PRO A 169 -20.99 -28.88 -12.43
CA PRO A 169 -22.32 -28.70 -11.86
C PRO A 169 -22.98 -30.00 -11.39
N ALA A 170 -22.60 -31.16 -11.96
CA ALA A 170 -23.19 -32.44 -11.60
C ALA A 170 -22.71 -32.94 -10.22
N SER A 171 -21.44 -32.69 -9.89
CA SER A 171 -20.86 -33.04 -8.59
C SER A 171 -20.85 -31.89 -7.58
N GLY A 172 -21.10 -30.66 -8.02
CA GLY A 172 -20.95 -29.44 -7.21
C GLY A 172 -19.49 -29.05 -6.97
N THR A 173 -18.56 -29.59 -7.76
CA THR A 173 -17.14 -29.24 -7.65
C THR A 173 -16.91 -27.83 -8.21
N PRO A 174 -16.32 -26.90 -7.44
CA PRO A 174 -16.07 -25.55 -7.92
C PRO A 174 -14.94 -25.50 -8.95
N ALA A 175 -14.98 -24.45 -9.78
CA ALA A 175 -13.89 -24.08 -10.67
C ALA A 175 -12.60 -23.80 -9.88
N LYS A 176 -11.47 -24.03 -10.53
CA LYS A 176 -10.13 -23.84 -9.91
C LYS A 176 -9.23 -23.07 -10.85
N ALA A 177 -8.52 -22.10 -10.31
CA ALA A 177 -7.36 -21.45 -10.93
C ALA A 177 -6.46 -20.92 -9.82
N GLU A 178 -5.15 -20.89 -10.07
CA GLU A 178 -4.17 -20.21 -9.23
C GLU A 178 -3.06 -19.70 -10.15
N CYS A 179 -3.03 -18.39 -10.35
CA CYS A 179 -2.05 -17.73 -11.20
C CYS A 179 -1.19 -16.81 -10.34
N ARG A 180 0.12 -17.02 -10.37
CA ARG A 180 1.06 -16.26 -9.55
C ARG A 180 1.78 -15.19 -10.35
N THR A 181 2.15 -14.08 -9.72
CA THR A 181 3.03 -13.08 -10.34
C THR A 181 4.37 -13.70 -10.76
N SER A 182 4.88 -14.64 -9.97
CA SER A 182 6.11 -15.40 -10.26
C SER A 182 5.99 -16.40 -11.41
N ASP A 183 4.79 -16.67 -11.93
CA ASP A 183 4.60 -17.58 -13.07
C ASP A 183 4.96 -16.92 -14.40
N ILE A 184 4.91 -15.58 -14.45
CA ILE A 184 5.03 -14.78 -15.68
C ILE A 184 6.10 -13.69 -15.55
N THR A 185 6.62 -13.24 -16.69
CA THR A 185 7.58 -12.13 -16.75
C THR A 185 6.88 -10.77 -16.59
N LEU A 186 7.63 -9.71 -16.31
CA LEU A 186 7.08 -8.36 -16.28
C LEU A 186 6.43 -7.97 -17.62
N ALA A 187 7.04 -8.35 -18.74
CA ALA A 187 6.51 -8.07 -20.07
C ALA A 187 5.10 -8.66 -20.26
N GLU A 188 4.86 -9.87 -19.75
CA GLU A 188 3.56 -10.55 -19.78
C GLU A 188 2.59 -9.98 -18.75
N PHE A 189 3.06 -9.66 -17.55
CA PHE A 189 2.26 -8.98 -16.55
C PHE A 189 1.68 -7.67 -17.11
N LYS A 190 2.46 -6.95 -17.91
CA LYS A 190 2.06 -5.70 -18.56
C LYS A 190 1.07 -5.85 -19.71
N THR A 191 0.76 -7.07 -20.16
CA THR A 191 -0.33 -7.31 -21.12
C THR A 191 -1.67 -7.58 -20.45
N LEU A 192 -1.68 -7.77 -19.13
CA LEU A 192 -2.91 -8.02 -18.38
C LEU A 192 -3.73 -6.74 -18.18
N GLU A 193 -5.02 -6.93 -17.90
CA GLU A 193 -5.92 -5.88 -17.42
C GLU A 193 -6.42 -6.26 -16.02
N GLY A 194 -6.33 -5.33 -15.08
CA GLY A 194 -6.89 -5.46 -13.75
C GLY A 194 -8.41 -5.40 -13.76
N LYS A 195 -9.05 -6.19 -12.90
CA LYS A 195 -10.50 -6.22 -12.68
C LYS A 195 -10.82 -6.20 -11.18
N MET A 196 -12.09 -6.08 -10.83
CA MET A 196 -12.52 -6.22 -9.44
C MET A 196 -12.12 -7.60 -8.90
N ASP A 197 -11.61 -7.62 -7.67
CA ASP A 197 -11.26 -8.86 -6.97
C ASP A 197 -12.50 -9.69 -6.72
N ALA A 198 -12.61 -10.77 -7.50
CA ALA A 198 -13.76 -11.67 -7.56
C ALA A 198 -13.46 -12.88 -8.45
N TYR A 199 -14.25 -13.95 -8.29
CA TYR A 199 -14.37 -14.99 -9.30
C TYR A 199 -15.72 -15.70 -9.13
N ASP A 200 -16.22 -16.34 -10.18
CA ASP A 200 -17.38 -17.23 -10.08
C ASP A 200 -16.91 -18.69 -9.81
N PRO A 201 -17.17 -19.24 -8.61
CA PRO A 201 -16.78 -20.62 -8.28
C PRO A 201 -17.55 -21.67 -9.09
N MET A 202 -18.67 -21.32 -9.73
CA MET A 202 -19.49 -22.23 -10.54
C MET A 202 -19.29 -22.04 -12.05
N ALA A 203 -18.31 -21.21 -12.45
CA ALA A 203 -17.99 -20.96 -13.84
C ALA A 203 -17.57 -22.23 -14.60
N THR A 204 -18.12 -22.40 -15.80
CA THR A 204 -17.75 -23.48 -16.72
C THR A 204 -16.84 -23.00 -17.84
N THR A 205 -16.61 -21.69 -17.94
CA THR A 205 -15.73 -21.04 -18.91
C THR A 205 -14.79 -20.03 -18.25
N PRO A 206 -13.62 -19.74 -18.85
CA PRO A 206 -12.74 -18.66 -18.39
C PRO A 206 -13.44 -17.30 -18.30
N GLU A 207 -14.33 -16.98 -19.23
CA GLU A 207 -15.05 -15.71 -19.30
C GLU A 207 -16.06 -15.55 -18.16
N GLU A 208 -16.74 -16.62 -17.77
CA GLU A 208 -17.59 -16.65 -16.58
C GLU A 208 -16.76 -16.51 -15.30
N TYR A 209 -15.60 -17.20 -15.25
CA TYR A 209 -14.75 -17.27 -14.07
C TYR A 209 -14.29 -15.90 -13.58
N VAL A 210 -13.94 -15.01 -14.50
CA VAL A 210 -13.45 -13.65 -14.15
C VAL A 210 -14.55 -12.71 -13.65
N GLY A 211 -15.81 -13.13 -13.63
CA GLY A 211 -16.94 -12.40 -13.03
C GLY A 211 -17.01 -12.52 -11.50
N GLY A 212 -18.23 -12.52 -10.97
CA GLY A 212 -18.50 -12.74 -9.54
C GLY A 212 -18.30 -11.52 -8.63
N THR A 213 -18.22 -10.31 -9.18
CA THR A 213 -18.11 -9.07 -8.39
C THR A 213 -19.28 -8.98 -7.41
N ALA A 214 -18.98 -8.79 -6.12
CA ALA A 214 -20.02 -8.66 -5.10
C ALA A 214 -20.93 -7.44 -5.40
N ASP A 215 -22.24 -7.57 -5.16
CA ASP A 215 -23.24 -6.56 -5.53
C ASP A 215 -23.06 -5.18 -4.85
N TRP A 216 -22.32 -5.15 -3.74
CA TRP A 216 -21.97 -3.91 -3.03
C TRP A 216 -20.69 -3.25 -3.56
N ARG A 217 -20.00 -3.88 -4.51
CA ARG A 217 -18.96 -3.29 -5.36
C ARG A 217 -19.54 -2.96 -6.74
N THR A 218 -18.70 -2.48 -7.65
CA THR A 218 -19.16 -2.18 -9.01
C THR A 218 -18.08 -2.45 -10.06
N ASP A 219 -18.51 -2.95 -11.22
CA ASP A 219 -17.68 -3.02 -12.42
C ASP A 219 -17.76 -1.75 -13.29
N LEU A 220 -18.51 -0.72 -12.85
CA LEU A 220 -18.70 0.52 -13.61
C LEU A 220 -17.37 1.18 -14.00
N TYR A 221 -16.37 1.12 -13.13
CA TYR A 221 -15.02 1.65 -13.39
C TYR A 221 -13.99 0.56 -13.69
N ALA A 222 -14.40 -0.70 -13.83
CA ALA A 222 -13.53 -1.83 -14.12
C ALA A 222 -13.30 -2.06 -15.63
N SER A 223 -13.84 -1.18 -16.49
CA SER A 223 -13.57 -1.22 -17.95
C SER A 223 -12.10 -0.94 -18.33
N ARG A 224 -11.29 -0.48 -17.36
CA ARG A 224 -9.84 -0.30 -17.47
C ARG A 224 -9.20 -0.59 -16.11
N GLY A 225 -8.13 -1.36 -16.11
CA GLY A 225 -7.31 -1.60 -14.92
C GLY A 225 -5.85 -1.67 -15.29
N THR A 226 -5.18 -0.51 -15.33
CA THR A 226 -3.77 -0.45 -15.74
C THR A 226 -2.89 -0.96 -14.60
N LEU A 227 -2.26 -2.12 -14.76
CA LEU A 227 -1.35 -2.67 -13.74
C LEU A 227 -0.03 -1.91 -13.67
N MET A 228 0.55 -1.86 -12.48
CA MET A 228 1.72 -1.04 -12.17
C MET A 228 2.87 -1.88 -11.59
N THR A 229 4.08 -1.57 -12.04
CA THR A 229 5.29 -1.90 -11.29
C THR A 229 5.35 -1.06 -10.01
N HIS A 230 6.15 -1.51 -9.05
CA HIS A 230 6.43 -0.73 -7.85
C HIS A 230 7.10 0.62 -8.18
N ARG A 231 8.01 0.65 -9.18
CA ARG A 231 8.64 1.91 -9.63
C ARG A 231 7.64 2.88 -10.26
N GLU A 232 6.75 2.42 -11.13
CA GLU A 232 5.72 3.30 -11.72
C GLU A 232 4.73 3.81 -10.67
N SER A 233 4.42 3.02 -9.63
CA SER A 233 3.55 3.50 -8.55
C SER A 233 4.23 4.61 -7.74
N ILE A 234 5.54 4.49 -7.48
CA ILE A 234 6.33 5.56 -6.85
C ILE A 234 6.25 6.86 -7.68
N GLU A 235 6.46 6.76 -9.00
CA GLU A 235 6.34 7.92 -9.90
C GLU A 235 4.95 8.54 -9.89
N LEU A 236 3.91 7.70 -9.93
CA LEU A 236 2.52 8.14 -9.89
C LEU A 236 2.20 8.86 -8.58
N PHE A 237 2.50 8.26 -7.42
CA PHE A 237 2.14 8.82 -6.12
C PHE A 237 2.87 10.14 -5.90
N LYS A 238 4.15 10.23 -6.29
CA LYS A 238 4.91 11.49 -6.32
C LYS A 238 4.23 12.56 -7.16
N SER A 239 3.73 12.20 -8.35
CA SER A 239 2.99 13.14 -9.23
C SER A 239 1.66 13.60 -8.64
N LEU A 240 0.99 12.75 -7.85
CA LEU A 240 -0.24 13.04 -7.14
C LEU A 240 0.01 13.86 -5.85
N GLY A 241 1.26 13.93 -5.39
CA GLY A 241 1.64 14.59 -4.15
C GLY A 241 1.27 13.78 -2.91
N ALA A 242 1.10 12.46 -3.06
CA ALA A 242 0.89 11.50 -1.98
C ALA A 242 2.22 10.92 -1.49
N LYS A 243 2.19 10.39 -0.27
CA LYS A 243 3.25 9.62 0.36
C LYS A 243 3.01 8.12 0.16
N PHE A 244 3.87 7.27 0.72
CA PHE A 244 3.99 5.86 0.33
C PHE A 244 3.87 4.93 1.54
N THR A 245 3.12 3.83 1.39
CA THR A 245 3.15 2.71 2.35
C THR A 245 3.28 1.38 1.58
N PRO A 246 4.50 0.97 1.20
CA PRO A 246 4.69 -0.30 0.50
C PRO A 246 4.60 -1.49 1.46
N GLU A 247 3.80 -2.51 1.14
CA GLU A 247 3.78 -3.78 1.89
C GLU A 247 4.64 -4.83 1.20
N LEU A 248 5.60 -5.43 1.92
CA LEU A 248 6.31 -6.60 1.40
C LEU A 248 5.44 -7.85 1.61
N LYS A 249 4.78 -8.34 0.56
CA LYS A 249 3.93 -9.53 0.66
C LYS A 249 4.74 -10.80 0.88
N THR A 250 4.23 -11.71 1.70
CA THR A 250 4.79 -13.04 1.89
C THR A 250 4.81 -13.82 0.57
N PRO A 251 5.98 -14.31 0.11
CA PRO A 251 6.05 -15.17 -1.07
C PRO A 251 5.30 -16.50 -0.83
N VAL A 252 4.65 -17.00 -1.88
CA VAL A 252 4.00 -18.34 -1.94
C VAL A 252 4.80 -19.32 -2.79
N VAL A 253 6.10 -19.06 -2.89
CA VAL A 253 7.13 -19.88 -3.54
C VAL A 253 8.25 -20.15 -2.53
N ASP A 254 9.06 -21.19 -2.78
CA ASP A 254 10.23 -21.45 -1.97
C ASP A 254 11.25 -20.31 -2.09
N MET A 255 11.77 -19.87 -0.94
CA MET A 255 12.82 -18.86 -0.86
C MET A 255 14.14 -19.50 -0.41
N PRO A 256 15.30 -19.17 -1.03
CA PRO A 256 15.48 -18.20 -2.11
C PRO A 256 14.83 -18.63 -3.42
N PHE A 257 14.11 -17.72 -4.07
CA PHE A 257 13.46 -17.97 -5.35
C PHE A 257 14.53 -18.28 -6.42
N GLU A 258 14.33 -19.40 -7.11
CA GLU A 258 15.29 -19.99 -8.07
C GLU A 258 16.71 -20.18 -7.49
N GLY A 259 16.84 -20.31 -6.17
CA GLY A 259 18.11 -20.56 -5.47
C GLY A 259 19.00 -19.33 -5.22
N GLU A 260 18.64 -18.15 -5.74
CA GLU A 260 19.50 -16.95 -5.67
C GLU A 260 18.82 -15.72 -5.08
N TYR A 261 17.50 -15.61 -5.16
CA TYR A 261 16.78 -14.41 -4.75
C TYR A 261 16.16 -14.60 -3.37
N SER A 262 16.86 -14.18 -2.32
CA SER A 262 16.44 -14.42 -0.93
C SER A 262 15.35 -13.46 -0.46
N GLN A 263 14.69 -13.79 0.66
CA GLN A 263 13.74 -12.89 1.31
C GLN A 263 14.36 -11.52 1.65
N ARG A 264 15.65 -11.51 2.03
CA ARG A 264 16.38 -10.26 2.31
C ARG A 264 16.70 -9.47 1.05
N ASP A 265 16.95 -10.14 -0.07
CA ASP A 265 17.14 -9.44 -1.35
C ASP A 265 15.83 -8.79 -1.79
N TYR A 266 14.71 -9.45 -1.52
CA TYR A 266 13.38 -8.91 -1.76
C TYR A 266 13.04 -7.71 -0.88
N ALA A 267 13.21 -7.84 0.43
CA ALA A 267 13.04 -6.72 1.37
C ALA A 267 13.97 -5.55 1.04
N ARG A 268 15.18 -5.82 0.52
CA ARG A 268 16.13 -4.79 0.09
C ARG A 268 15.70 -4.12 -1.22
N GLN A 269 15.29 -4.89 -2.22
CA GLN A 269 14.90 -4.36 -3.54
C GLN A 269 13.73 -3.38 -3.40
N MET A 270 12.74 -3.69 -2.56
CA MET A 270 11.60 -2.81 -2.31
C MET A 270 12.04 -1.42 -1.81
N ILE A 271 12.97 -1.35 -0.85
CA ILE A 271 13.49 -0.06 -0.36
C ILE A 271 14.42 0.60 -1.39
N GLN A 272 15.18 -0.20 -2.15
CA GLN A 272 16.09 0.33 -3.17
C GLN A 272 15.35 1.15 -4.24
N ASP A 273 14.15 0.74 -4.64
CA ASP A 273 13.33 1.52 -5.58
C ASP A 273 13.02 2.95 -5.07
N TYR A 274 12.82 3.14 -3.76
CA TYR A 274 12.64 4.48 -3.16
C TYR A 274 13.93 5.29 -3.11
N ILE A 275 15.06 4.62 -2.84
CA ILE A 275 16.39 5.25 -2.85
C ILE A 275 16.70 5.76 -4.26
N ASP A 276 16.51 4.91 -5.27
CA ASP A 276 16.78 5.24 -6.67
C ASP A 276 15.87 6.36 -7.19
N ALA A 277 14.61 6.41 -6.73
CA ALA A 277 13.66 7.48 -7.04
C ALA A 277 13.91 8.79 -6.26
N GLY A 278 14.89 8.81 -5.35
CA GLY A 278 15.24 9.97 -4.53
C GLY A 278 14.14 10.38 -3.55
N ILE A 279 13.35 9.41 -3.06
CA ILE A 279 12.27 9.66 -2.09
C ILE A 279 12.84 9.88 -0.69
N ASN A 280 12.28 10.85 0.03
CA ASN A 280 12.64 11.09 1.41
C ASN A 280 12.13 9.93 2.29
N PRO A 281 12.97 9.25 3.08
CA PRO A 281 12.53 8.14 3.93
C PRO A 281 11.38 8.48 4.89
N LYS A 282 11.25 9.75 5.29
CA LYS A 282 10.14 10.25 6.13
C LYS A 282 8.77 10.27 5.45
N ASP A 283 8.73 10.01 4.15
CA ASP A 283 7.49 9.92 3.38
C ASP A 283 7.12 8.45 3.07
N VAL A 284 7.86 7.46 3.60
CA VAL A 284 7.69 6.03 3.29
C VAL A 284 7.49 5.21 4.56
N TRP A 285 6.39 4.48 4.66
CA TRP A 285 6.08 3.53 5.74
C TRP A 285 6.16 2.09 5.21
N PRO A 286 7.35 1.47 5.16
CA PRO A 286 7.45 0.09 4.70
C PRO A 286 6.81 -0.85 5.71
N GLN A 287 5.91 -1.71 5.26
CA GLN A 287 5.11 -2.59 6.11
C GLN A 287 5.29 -4.07 5.75
N SER A 288 5.19 -4.96 6.74
CA SER A 288 5.22 -6.42 6.53
C SER A 288 4.52 -7.14 7.69
N PHE A 289 3.86 -8.26 7.38
CA PHE A 289 3.36 -9.23 8.39
C PHE A 289 4.49 -10.10 8.97
N ASN A 290 5.67 -10.08 8.36
CA ASN A 290 6.84 -10.80 8.86
C ASN A 290 7.75 -9.85 9.64
N LEU A 291 7.85 -10.08 10.95
CA LEU A 291 8.66 -9.27 11.85
C LEU A 291 10.14 -9.26 11.45
N ASP A 292 10.66 -10.33 10.83
CA ASP A 292 12.06 -10.37 10.40
C ASP A 292 12.35 -9.38 9.26
N ASP A 293 11.38 -9.07 8.40
CA ASP A 293 11.53 -8.04 7.36
C ASP A 293 11.58 -6.64 7.99
N VAL A 294 10.71 -6.39 8.98
CA VAL A 294 10.69 -5.14 9.74
C VAL A 294 12.01 -4.93 10.47
N LEU A 295 12.48 -5.96 11.19
CA LEU A 295 13.76 -5.92 11.89
C LEU A 295 14.94 -5.78 10.92
N PHE A 296 14.86 -6.36 9.72
CA PHE A 296 15.85 -6.15 8.69
C PHE A 296 15.93 -4.67 8.28
N TRP A 297 14.80 -4.00 8.03
CA TRP A 297 14.81 -2.57 7.70
C TRP A 297 15.27 -1.69 8.86
N VAL A 298 14.85 -2.00 10.09
CA VAL A 298 15.31 -1.30 11.30
C VAL A 298 16.82 -1.36 11.45
N ASN A 299 17.43 -2.53 11.24
CA ASN A 299 18.85 -2.74 11.49
C ASN A 299 19.74 -2.33 10.30
N GLU A 300 19.34 -2.66 9.08
CA GLU A 300 20.19 -2.52 7.89
C GLU A 300 19.83 -1.29 7.02
N MET A 301 18.65 -0.70 7.22
CA MET A 301 18.13 0.43 6.45
C MET A 301 17.54 1.53 7.34
N PRO A 302 18.24 1.96 8.41
CA PRO A 302 17.64 2.64 9.56
C PRO A 302 16.86 3.93 9.21
N ARG A 303 17.23 4.64 8.14
CA ARG A 303 16.47 5.83 7.70
C ARG A 303 15.04 5.51 7.26
N PHE A 304 14.82 4.36 6.64
CA PHE A 304 13.49 3.84 6.33
C PHE A 304 12.93 3.01 7.49
N GLY A 305 13.82 2.30 8.20
CA GLY A 305 13.50 1.53 9.41
C GLY A 305 12.82 2.33 10.52
N GLU A 306 13.10 3.64 10.63
CA GLU A 306 12.42 4.55 11.57
C GLU A 306 10.88 4.52 11.42
N GLN A 307 10.38 4.39 10.18
CA GLN A 307 8.96 4.33 9.84
C GLN A 307 8.48 2.91 9.49
N ALA A 308 9.28 1.87 9.75
CA ALA A 308 8.89 0.51 9.45
C ALA A 308 7.71 0.07 10.33
N VAL A 309 6.73 -0.56 9.69
CA VAL A 309 5.44 -0.93 10.28
C VAL A 309 5.33 -2.44 10.39
N PHE A 310 5.05 -2.95 11.59
CA PHE A 310 4.73 -4.35 11.78
C PHE A 310 3.22 -4.58 11.68
N LEU A 311 2.80 -5.32 10.65
CA LEU A 311 1.41 -5.70 10.45
C LEU A 311 1.07 -6.92 11.32
N ASP A 312 -0.10 -6.89 11.97
CA ASP A 312 -0.51 -7.96 12.88
C ASP A 312 -1.98 -8.33 12.71
N GLN A 313 -2.23 -9.52 12.16
CA GLN A 313 -3.56 -10.14 12.09
C GLN A 313 -3.66 -11.41 12.94
N SER A 314 -2.65 -11.69 13.76
CA SER A 314 -2.61 -12.89 14.58
C SER A 314 -3.74 -12.87 15.63
N PRO A 315 -4.27 -14.03 16.06
CA PRO A 315 -5.20 -14.09 17.19
C PRO A 315 -4.63 -13.40 18.42
N ILE A 316 -5.49 -12.71 19.17
CA ILE A 316 -5.11 -12.15 20.47
C ILE A 316 -4.85 -13.29 21.46
N THR A 317 -3.71 -13.21 22.15
CA THR A 317 -3.35 -14.08 23.26
C THR A 317 -2.87 -13.22 24.44
N PRO A 318 -2.92 -13.73 25.69
CA PRO A 318 -2.43 -12.97 26.85
C PRO A 318 -0.97 -12.53 26.73
N ASP A 319 -0.15 -13.25 25.96
CA ASP A 319 1.23 -12.86 25.68
C ASP A 319 1.28 -11.71 24.66
N THR A 320 0.61 -11.86 23.51
CA THR A 320 0.69 -10.91 22.39
C THR A 320 0.02 -9.56 22.66
N GLU A 321 -0.98 -9.49 23.56
CA GLU A 321 -1.57 -8.21 23.98
C GLU A 321 -0.87 -7.58 25.18
N SER A 322 0.05 -8.28 25.84
CA SER A 322 0.70 -7.80 27.05
C SER A 322 1.59 -6.58 26.80
N LEU A 323 1.68 -5.70 27.80
CA LEU A 323 2.63 -4.58 27.79
C LEU A 323 4.08 -5.06 27.56
N ALA A 324 4.47 -6.18 28.16
CA ALA A 324 5.82 -6.74 28.01
C ALA A 324 6.14 -7.13 26.56
N HIS A 325 5.16 -7.66 25.82
CA HIS A 325 5.32 -7.94 24.40
C HIS A 325 5.51 -6.66 23.58
N MET A 326 4.69 -5.64 23.86
CA MET A 326 4.79 -4.33 23.20
C MET A 326 6.13 -3.64 23.48
N GLU A 327 6.59 -3.65 24.73
CA GLU A 327 7.91 -3.13 25.12
C GLU A 327 9.05 -3.91 24.46
N SER A 328 8.89 -5.23 24.30
CA SER A 328 9.85 -6.08 23.57
C SER A 328 9.95 -5.69 22.09
N LEU A 329 8.82 -5.40 21.41
CA LEU A 329 8.84 -4.86 20.04
C LEU A 329 9.54 -3.50 20.00
N LYS A 330 9.17 -2.58 20.89
CA LYS A 330 9.76 -1.23 20.96
C LYS A 330 11.28 -1.27 21.18
N SER A 331 11.74 -2.14 22.08
CA SER A 331 13.18 -2.28 22.41
C SER A 331 14.02 -2.80 21.24
N ARG A 332 13.40 -3.50 20.28
CA ARG A 332 14.03 -3.97 19.04
C ARG A 332 13.98 -2.95 17.90
N GLY A 333 13.49 -1.73 18.17
CA GLY A 333 13.45 -0.62 17.22
C GLY A 333 12.17 -0.56 16.37
N VAL A 334 11.18 -1.42 16.63
CA VAL A 334 9.84 -1.28 16.00
C VAL A 334 9.14 -0.08 16.62
N ASN A 335 8.74 0.88 15.79
CA ASN A 335 8.07 2.11 16.27
C ASN A 335 6.57 2.12 16.00
N ILE A 336 6.11 1.39 15.00
CA ILE A 336 4.75 1.47 14.48
C ILE A 336 4.17 0.06 14.35
N LEU A 337 3.00 -0.16 14.92
CA LEU A 337 2.19 -1.35 14.67
C LEU A 337 1.00 -1.01 13.79
N ALA A 338 0.64 -1.94 12.92
CA ALA A 338 -0.59 -1.88 12.15
C ALA A 338 -1.37 -3.18 12.38
N PRO A 339 -2.08 -3.29 13.51
CA PRO A 339 -2.89 -4.47 13.79
C PRO A 339 -4.21 -4.42 13.03
N ALA A 340 -4.82 -5.58 12.79
CA ALA A 340 -6.16 -5.68 12.23
C ALA A 340 -7.15 -4.88 13.10
N LEU A 341 -8.13 -4.22 12.47
CA LEU A 341 -9.08 -3.30 13.10
C LEU A 341 -9.65 -3.81 14.44
N TRP A 342 -10.14 -5.04 14.45
CA TRP A 342 -10.73 -5.69 15.62
C TRP A 342 -9.76 -5.88 16.79
N LYS A 343 -8.43 -5.91 16.56
CA LYS A 343 -7.46 -5.99 17.66
C LYS A 343 -7.38 -4.72 18.48
N MET A 344 -7.78 -3.57 17.95
CA MET A 344 -7.70 -2.29 18.65
C MET A 344 -8.99 -1.90 19.36
N LEU A 345 -10.08 -2.62 19.13
CA LEU A 345 -11.40 -2.23 19.59
C LEU A 345 -12.02 -3.34 20.44
N ALA A 346 -12.74 -2.94 21.48
CA ALA A 346 -13.53 -3.79 22.35
C ALA A 346 -14.87 -3.11 22.64
N LEU A 347 -15.79 -3.85 23.27
CA LEU A 347 -17.01 -3.29 23.84
C LEU A 347 -16.84 -3.12 25.35
N ASP A 348 -17.28 -1.99 25.87
CA ASP A 348 -17.34 -1.75 27.30
C ASP A 348 -18.56 -2.44 27.94
N SER A 349 -18.77 -2.23 29.25
CA SER A 349 -19.91 -2.82 29.97
C SER A 349 -21.29 -2.32 29.54
N TYR A 350 -21.34 -1.22 28.76
CA TYR A 350 -22.54 -0.62 28.22
C TYR A 350 -22.79 -1.00 26.76
N GLY A 351 -21.85 -1.72 26.13
CA GLY A 351 -21.92 -2.08 24.71
C GLY A 351 -21.40 -0.98 23.78
N GLU A 352 -20.69 0.01 24.32
CA GLU A 352 -20.07 1.08 23.54
C GLU A 352 -18.67 0.67 23.08
N ILE A 353 -18.25 1.16 21.91
CA ILE A 353 -16.93 0.84 21.35
C ILE A 353 -15.85 1.61 22.11
N GLU A 354 -14.85 0.91 22.61
CA GLU A 354 -13.69 1.48 23.32
C GLU A 354 -12.35 0.89 22.81
N PRO A 355 -11.19 1.52 23.12
CA PRO A 355 -9.89 0.91 22.87
C PRO A 355 -9.74 -0.43 23.58
N SER A 356 -9.22 -1.45 22.90
CA SER A 356 -8.90 -2.75 23.50
C SER A 356 -7.71 -2.66 24.48
N GLU A 357 -7.49 -3.73 25.25
CA GLU A 357 -6.27 -3.89 26.05
C GLU A 357 -4.99 -3.85 25.19
N TYR A 358 -4.99 -4.51 24.03
CA TYR A 358 -3.90 -4.44 23.06
C TYR A 358 -3.57 -2.99 22.68
N ALA A 359 -4.57 -2.18 22.30
CA ALA A 359 -4.36 -0.79 21.91
C ALA A 359 -3.81 0.07 23.06
N ARG A 360 -4.32 -0.15 24.28
CA ARG A 360 -3.85 0.54 25.49
C ARG A 360 -2.39 0.18 25.79
N ASN A 361 -2.05 -1.11 25.76
CA ASN A 361 -0.69 -1.58 26.02
C ASN A 361 0.32 -1.13 24.96
N ALA A 362 -0.08 -1.13 23.67
CA ALA A 362 0.77 -0.61 22.60
C ALA A 362 1.10 0.88 22.78
N ARG A 363 0.10 1.71 23.13
CA ARG A 363 0.34 3.12 23.44
C ARG A 363 1.21 3.30 24.66
N MET A 364 0.99 2.53 25.72
CA MET A 364 1.80 2.58 26.94
C MET A 364 3.27 2.25 26.67
N ALA A 365 3.56 1.34 25.73
CA ALA A 365 4.91 1.03 25.27
C ALA A 365 5.52 2.10 24.34
N GLY A 366 4.77 3.14 23.96
CA GLY A 366 5.23 4.20 23.05
C GLY A 366 5.29 3.76 21.59
N LEU A 367 4.41 2.85 21.18
CA LEU A 367 4.21 2.46 19.78
C LEU A 367 3.11 3.32 19.15
N ASP A 368 3.35 3.80 17.93
CA ASP A 368 2.30 4.39 17.11
C ASP A 368 1.44 3.28 16.49
N LEU A 369 0.17 3.58 16.23
CA LEU A 369 -0.79 2.63 15.67
C LEU A 369 -1.35 3.12 14.34
N ILE A 370 -1.49 2.21 13.37
CA ILE A 370 -2.20 2.43 12.10
C ILE A 370 -3.32 1.39 11.99
N ALA A 371 -4.52 1.81 11.61
CA ALA A 371 -5.67 0.91 11.50
C ALA A 371 -5.90 0.41 10.08
N TRP A 372 -6.18 -0.90 9.93
CA TRP A 372 -6.61 -1.48 8.65
C TRP A 372 -7.75 -2.50 8.83
N THR A 373 -8.79 -2.52 8.00
CA THR A 373 -9.19 -1.50 7.00
C THR A 373 -10.69 -1.24 7.15
N VAL A 374 -11.09 0.03 7.11
CA VAL A 374 -12.52 0.37 7.07
C VAL A 374 -13.09 0.18 5.66
N GLU A 375 -14.36 -0.23 5.58
CA GLU A 375 -15.15 -0.40 4.35
C GLU A 375 -14.79 -1.62 3.45
N ARG A 376 -13.82 -2.45 3.83
CA ARG A 376 -13.54 -3.74 3.14
C ARG A 376 -14.63 -4.79 3.41
N SER A 377 -15.36 -4.69 4.52
CA SER A 377 -16.43 -5.60 4.96
C SER A 377 -17.72 -5.54 4.13
N GLY A 378 -17.86 -4.54 3.26
CA GLY A 378 -19.15 -4.21 2.63
C GLY A 378 -20.16 -3.64 3.64
N PRO A 379 -21.47 -3.72 3.35
CA PRO A 379 -22.51 -3.18 4.20
C PRO A 379 -22.48 -3.75 5.64
N LEU A 380 -22.65 -2.89 6.62
CA LEU A 380 -22.43 -3.19 8.04
C LEU A 380 -23.69 -3.66 8.79
N ALA A 381 -24.85 -3.69 8.13
CA ALA A 381 -26.12 -4.07 8.75
C ALA A 381 -26.15 -5.44 9.44
N ASN A 382 -25.17 -6.30 9.18
CA ASN A 382 -25.01 -7.62 9.79
C ASN A 382 -23.73 -7.75 10.64
N GLY A 383 -23.28 -6.66 11.29
CA GLY A 383 -22.18 -6.71 12.25
C GLY A 383 -20.77 -6.58 11.67
N GLY A 384 -20.63 -6.28 10.37
CA GLY A 384 -19.33 -5.99 9.72
C GLY A 384 -18.36 -7.19 9.56
N GLY A 385 -18.73 -8.38 10.02
CA GLY A 385 -17.94 -9.61 9.83
C GLY A 385 -16.56 -9.56 10.48
N TRP A 386 -15.55 -10.11 9.81
CA TRP A 386 -14.20 -10.30 10.37
C TRP A 386 -13.54 -8.99 10.84
N TYR A 387 -13.72 -7.88 10.12
CA TYR A 387 -13.09 -6.59 10.45
C TYR A 387 -13.64 -5.99 11.75
N TYR A 388 -14.88 -6.31 12.11
CA TYR A 388 -15.60 -5.76 13.26
C TYR A 388 -15.87 -6.82 14.33
N GLN A 389 -15.24 -7.99 14.25
CA GLN A 389 -15.62 -9.18 15.03
C GLN A 389 -15.56 -9.03 16.56
N THR A 390 -14.81 -8.07 17.09
CA THR A 390 -14.75 -7.77 18.53
C THR A 390 -15.78 -6.75 19.00
N VAL A 391 -16.46 -6.09 18.05
CA VAL A 391 -17.43 -5.03 18.30
C VAL A 391 -18.73 -5.25 17.52
N SER A 392 -18.96 -6.46 17.00
CA SER A 392 -20.06 -6.77 16.08
C SER A 392 -21.43 -6.41 16.66
N ASP A 393 -21.60 -6.51 17.98
CA ASP A 393 -22.86 -6.22 18.67
C ASP A 393 -23.21 -4.72 18.66
N ALA A 394 -22.22 -3.85 18.44
CA ALA A 394 -22.39 -2.40 18.28
C ALA A 394 -22.48 -1.95 16.81
N ILE A 395 -22.43 -2.88 15.85
CA ILE A 395 -22.41 -2.59 14.41
C ILE A 395 -23.72 -3.08 13.77
N ASN A 396 -24.56 -2.15 13.35
CA ASN A 396 -25.89 -2.46 12.80
C ASN A 396 -26.30 -1.57 11.62
N ASN A 397 -25.52 -0.54 11.28
CA ASN A 397 -25.73 0.33 10.14
C ASN A 397 -24.37 0.73 9.54
N ASP A 398 -24.37 1.24 8.31
CA ASP A 398 -23.12 1.63 7.65
C ASP A 398 -22.50 2.87 8.31
N GLY A 399 -23.33 3.76 8.85
CA GLY A 399 -22.92 4.94 9.61
C GLY A 399 -21.99 4.63 10.78
N ASP A 400 -22.06 3.43 11.36
CA ASP A 400 -21.19 2.97 12.46
C ASP A 400 -19.69 3.00 12.10
N VAL A 401 -19.34 3.01 10.81
CA VAL A 401 -17.95 3.24 10.39
C VAL A 401 -17.40 4.56 10.92
N MET A 402 -18.24 5.61 11.04
CA MET A 402 -17.82 6.91 11.58
C MET A 402 -17.60 6.85 13.10
N ASN A 403 -18.41 6.06 13.82
CA ASN A 403 -18.20 5.80 15.25
C ASN A 403 -16.87 5.07 15.46
N VAL A 404 -16.59 4.03 14.67
CA VAL A 404 -15.32 3.30 14.70
C VAL A 404 -14.14 4.22 14.38
N ILE A 405 -14.22 5.04 13.33
CA ILE A 405 -13.15 6.00 13.01
C ILE A 405 -12.93 7.00 14.15
N ASP A 406 -13.98 7.44 14.85
CA ASP A 406 -13.85 8.38 15.97
C ASP A 406 -13.10 7.77 17.16
N VAL A 407 -13.45 6.55 17.55
CA VAL A 407 -12.74 5.82 18.61
C VAL A 407 -11.28 5.56 18.20
N LEU A 408 -11.04 5.13 16.96
CA LEU A 408 -9.68 4.95 16.44
C LEU A 408 -8.85 6.24 16.50
N ALA A 409 -9.41 7.36 16.04
CA ALA A 409 -8.70 8.62 15.94
C ALA A 409 -8.45 9.28 17.31
N ARG A 410 -9.46 9.26 18.19
CA ARG A 410 -9.45 10.06 19.43
C ARG A 410 -9.04 9.26 20.65
N GLU A 411 -9.46 8.01 20.72
CA GLU A 411 -9.29 7.18 21.91
C GLU A 411 -8.17 6.18 21.75
N VAL A 412 -8.04 5.52 20.58
CA VAL A 412 -6.88 4.69 20.21
C VAL A 412 -5.69 5.55 19.76
N GLY A 413 -5.95 6.73 19.20
CA GLY A 413 -4.91 7.67 18.79
C GLY A 413 -4.07 7.17 17.60
N VAL A 414 -4.71 6.50 16.64
CA VAL A 414 -4.01 6.02 15.44
C VAL A 414 -3.49 7.19 14.61
N ILE A 415 -2.32 7.02 14.01
CA ILE A 415 -1.69 8.04 13.14
C ILE A 415 -2.20 7.98 11.70
N GLY A 416 -2.89 6.90 11.32
CA GLY A 416 -3.55 6.74 10.03
C GLY A 416 -4.53 5.58 9.99
N VAL A 417 -5.44 5.61 9.02
CA VAL A 417 -6.49 4.61 8.79
C VAL A 417 -6.54 4.26 7.32
N PHE A 418 -6.27 3.00 7.01
CA PHE A 418 -6.53 2.39 5.71
C PHE A 418 -8.03 2.34 5.45
N SER A 419 -8.42 2.73 4.23
CA SER A 419 -9.81 2.71 3.78
C SER A 419 -9.90 2.26 2.33
N ASP A 420 -10.87 1.39 2.04
CA ASP A 420 -11.26 1.01 0.67
C ASP A 420 -12.00 2.15 -0.06
N TRP A 421 -12.42 3.18 0.68
CA TRP A 421 -13.01 4.43 0.19
C TRP A 421 -12.41 5.66 0.91
N PRO A 422 -11.23 6.14 0.51
CA PRO A 422 -10.47 7.13 1.29
C PRO A 422 -11.18 8.46 1.59
N ALA A 423 -12.26 8.78 0.87
CA ALA A 423 -13.04 9.99 1.14
C ALA A 423 -13.68 9.95 2.53
N THR A 424 -13.99 8.77 3.07
CA THR A 424 -14.59 8.61 4.41
C THR A 424 -13.63 9.10 5.48
N THR A 425 -12.40 8.58 5.50
CA THR A 425 -11.36 8.99 6.45
C THR A 425 -10.86 10.42 6.20
N THR A 426 -10.82 10.85 4.94
CA THR A 426 -10.52 12.25 4.58
C THR A 426 -11.56 13.21 5.12
N TYR A 427 -12.85 12.91 4.95
CA TYR A 427 -13.96 13.71 5.45
C TYR A 427 -13.87 13.85 6.96
N TYR A 428 -13.78 12.72 7.68
CA TYR A 428 -13.65 12.69 9.13
C TYR A 428 -12.47 13.57 9.60
N ALA A 429 -11.27 13.38 9.04
CA ALA A 429 -10.09 14.14 9.44
C ALA A 429 -10.24 15.66 9.22
N ASN A 430 -10.83 16.07 8.09
CA ASN A 430 -11.06 17.49 7.82
C ASN A 430 -12.10 18.12 8.77
N CYS A 431 -13.11 17.34 9.21
CA CYS A 431 -14.16 17.80 10.11
C CYS A 431 -13.76 17.79 11.59
N MET A 432 -12.99 16.77 11.99
CA MET A 432 -12.75 16.45 13.40
C MET A 432 -11.33 16.77 13.86
N MET A 433 -10.33 16.61 12.98
CA MET A 433 -8.91 16.69 13.35
C MET A 433 -8.26 18.01 12.95
N ASN A 434 -8.84 18.77 12.01
CA ASN A 434 -8.23 19.99 11.50
C ASN A 434 -8.56 21.19 12.42
N PRO A 435 -7.59 21.78 13.13
CA PRO A 435 -7.84 22.84 14.12
C PRO A 435 -8.33 24.17 13.53
N LYS A 436 -8.29 24.32 12.20
CA LYS A 436 -8.72 25.54 11.48
C LYS A 436 -10.25 25.67 11.28
N GLY A 437 -11.03 24.66 11.70
CA GLY A 437 -12.51 24.70 11.70
C GLY A 437 -13.14 25.41 12.91
N ARG A 438 -12.34 25.91 13.86
CA ARG A 438 -12.81 26.87 14.87
C ARG A 438 -12.72 28.28 14.28
N ARG A 439 -13.76 28.72 13.57
CA ARG A 439 -14.03 30.15 13.38
C ARG A 439 -15.15 30.57 14.30
#